data_AF-A0A7C4FG42-F1
#
_entry.id   AF-A0A7C4FG42-F1
#
_cell.length_a   1.000
_cell.length_b   1.000
_cell.length_c   1.000
_cell.angle_alpha   90.00
_cell.angle_beta   90.00
_cell.angle_gamma   90.00
#
_symmetry.space_group_name_H-M   'P 1'
#
loop_
_entity.id
_entity.type
_entity.pdbx_description
1 polymer ?
#
loop_
_entity_poly.entity_id
_entity_poly.type
_entity_poly.pdbx_seq_one_letter_code
_entity_poly.pdbx_strand_id
1 'polypeptide(L)'
;MPVRLEIPPSPSLAVSWIREGYVLLRERGVEEVLESFPEELGGLLVGNDWKVLGKRFGRGESVSMAAVARRLAFEPSEGVVIRSRVGVHGQEVYQVIGSEEFVRLPYEGVMKDGYSLQLMKLERYQGVTALELGTIGKQVTAYADRYATFLLLAGLAATYAARTPRDYVFLLYDPVTLSSMEGSAELVLVIREAAKEALRKALEELGEWDEEYVTLRVVFNEELVKRAESHELRSLGFRAIRVRREAQSLKIYGDIPLTLFLEREVYRRKEFLYRINGALDRLAKPLSNYLKGRDPLGDGYHAFRALRSLYMYYETGSPAFLAQYNREVHAMVEVLPREDKRRQKYLCAVL
;
A
#
# COMPACT_ATOMS: atom_id res chain seq x y z
N MET A 1 25.92 8.12 -3.95
CA MET A 1 24.94 7.81 -2.90
C MET A 1 25.60 6.86 -1.88
N PRO A 2 25.58 7.20 -0.59
CA PRO A 2 26.30 6.47 0.48
C PRO A 2 25.78 5.07 0.77
N VAL A 3 24.46 4.86 0.65
CA VAL A 3 23.88 3.54 0.89
C VAL A 3 23.74 2.80 -0.42
N ARG A 4 24.16 1.54 -0.46
CA ARG A 4 23.89 0.62 -1.57
C ARG A 4 22.97 -0.48 -1.09
N LEU A 5 21.90 -0.75 -1.83
CA LEU A 5 20.96 -1.80 -1.50
C LEU A 5 21.22 -3.02 -2.37
N GLU A 6 21.76 -4.08 -1.76
CA GLU A 6 22.06 -5.38 -2.39
C GLU A 6 21.08 -6.45 -1.85
N ILE A 7 19.80 -6.13 -1.88
CA ILE A 7 18.71 -7.07 -1.57
C ILE A 7 17.90 -7.26 -2.85
N PRO A 8 17.67 -8.48 -3.33
CA PRO A 8 16.85 -8.69 -4.51
C PRO A 8 15.42 -8.14 -4.28
N PRO A 9 14.75 -7.65 -5.33
CA PRO A 9 13.32 -7.37 -5.26
C PRO A 9 12.59 -8.62 -4.80
N SER A 10 11.69 -8.48 -3.82
CA SER A 10 10.93 -9.58 -3.24
C SER A 10 9.53 -9.10 -2.89
N PRO A 11 8.51 -9.96 -2.99
CA PRO A 11 7.17 -9.66 -2.49
C PRO A 11 7.14 -9.49 -0.96
N SER A 12 8.24 -9.74 -0.25
CA SER A 12 8.34 -9.48 1.17
C SER A 12 8.02 -8.01 1.50
N LEU A 13 7.05 -7.74 2.38
CA LEU A 13 6.67 -6.40 2.83
C LEU A 13 7.82 -5.67 3.53
N ALA A 14 8.60 -6.38 4.35
CA ALA A 14 9.75 -5.77 5.01
C ALA A 14 10.79 -5.32 3.98
N VAL A 15 11.09 -6.16 2.98
CA VAL A 15 12.00 -5.82 1.89
C VAL A 15 11.42 -4.71 1.01
N SER A 16 10.12 -4.76 0.72
CA SER A 16 9.42 -3.75 -0.08
C SER A 16 9.49 -2.38 0.59
N TRP A 17 9.15 -2.27 1.88
CA TRP A 17 9.30 -1.02 2.63
C TRP A 17 10.75 -0.55 2.68
N ILE A 18 11.74 -1.44 2.89
CA ILE A 18 13.15 -1.04 2.88
C ILE A 18 13.53 -0.45 1.50
N ARG A 19 13.08 -1.04 0.40
CA ARG A 19 13.30 -0.52 -0.96
C ARG A 19 12.61 0.83 -1.18
N GLU A 20 11.36 0.97 -0.74
CA GLU A 20 10.62 2.22 -0.85
C GLU A 20 11.28 3.35 -0.05
N GLY A 21 11.78 3.03 1.15
CA GLY A 21 12.55 3.95 1.98
C GLY A 21 13.90 4.30 1.38
N TYR A 22 14.55 3.34 0.71
CA TYR A 22 15.79 3.57 -0.03
C TYR A 22 15.57 4.56 -1.19
N VAL A 23 14.49 4.41 -1.96
CA VAL A 23 14.13 5.36 -3.02
C VAL A 23 13.81 6.74 -2.45
N LEU A 24 13.04 6.82 -1.36
CA LEU A 24 12.74 8.09 -0.72
C LEU A 24 14.01 8.79 -0.23
N LEU A 25 14.91 8.05 0.44
CA LEU A 25 16.18 8.57 0.94
C LEU A 25 17.10 9.06 -0.18
N ARG A 26 17.10 8.37 -1.34
CA ARG A 26 17.86 8.78 -2.52
C ARG A 26 17.47 10.15 -3.04
N GLU A 27 16.17 10.41 -3.04
CA GLU A 27 15.61 11.60 -3.64
C GLU A 27 15.66 12.79 -2.67
N ARG A 28 15.30 12.55 -1.41
CA ARG A 28 15.04 13.62 -0.43
C ARG A 28 16.12 13.78 0.64
N GLY A 29 17.01 12.80 0.78
CA GLY A 29 17.99 12.79 1.88
C GLY A 29 17.35 12.55 3.25
N VAL A 30 18.18 12.53 4.29
CA VAL A 30 17.75 12.12 5.64
C VAL A 30 16.85 13.16 6.30
N GLU A 31 17.20 14.44 6.20
CA GLU A 31 16.48 15.52 6.90
C GLU A 31 15.04 15.65 6.42
N GLU A 32 14.83 15.77 5.10
CA GLU A 32 13.49 15.88 4.52
C GLU A 32 12.65 14.60 4.76
N VAL A 33 13.28 13.42 4.75
CA VAL A 33 12.61 12.17 5.15
C VAL A 33 12.07 12.27 6.57
N LEU A 34 12.88 12.74 7.52
CA LEU A 34 12.50 12.87 8.92
C LEU A 34 11.40 13.91 9.17
N GLU A 35 11.34 14.95 8.35
CA GLU A 35 10.28 15.98 8.39
C GLU A 35 8.97 15.48 7.79
N SER A 36 9.01 14.53 6.86
CA SER A 36 7.86 14.01 6.14
C SER A 36 7.09 12.88 6.85
N PHE A 37 7.46 12.50 8.08
CA PHE A 37 6.82 11.39 8.79
C PHE A 37 5.36 11.72 9.16
N PRO A 38 4.37 10.91 8.71
CA PRO A 38 2.98 11.13 9.06
C PRO A 38 2.72 10.91 10.56
N GLU A 39 2.02 11.86 11.20
CA GLU A 39 1.67 11.78 12.62
C GLU A 39 0.78 10.57 12.93
N GLU A 40 -0.06 10.17 11.99
CA GLU A 40 -1.02 9.09 12.12
C GLU A 40 -0.34 7.75 12.39
N LEU A 41 0.91 7.57 11.93
CA LEU A 41 1.72 6.37 12.17
C LEU A 41 2.18 6.23 13.62
N GLY A 42 1.99 7.23 14.47
CA GLY A 42 2.38 7.19 15.89
C GLY A 42 1.79 6.01 16.66
N GLY A 43 0.64 5.49 16.23
CA GLY A 43 -0.03 4.34 16.84
C GLY A 43 0.35 2.96 16.29
N LEU A 44 1.26 2.90 15.29
CA LEU A 44 1.59 1.67 14.58
C LEU A 44 2.59 0.78 15.33
N LEU A 45 3.50 1.37 16.12
CA LEU A 45 4.41 0.62 16.99
C LEU A 45 3.63 0.07 18.19
N VAL A 46 3.72 -1.24 18.45
CA VAL A 46 2.87 -1.91 19.46
C VAL A 46 3.62 -2.94 20.30
N GLY A 47 3.13 -3.15 21.52
CA GLY A 47 3.50 -4.28 22.36
C GLY A 47 5.00 -4.46 22.53
N ASN A 48 5.54 -5.53 21.94
CA ASN A 48 6.95 -5.89 22.03
C ASN A 48 7.89 -4.93 21.26
N ASP A 49 7.37 -4.10 20.34
CA ASP A 49 8.17 -3.07 19.66
C ASP A 49 8.76 -2.11 20.69
N TRP A 50 7.94 -1.65 21.65
CA TRP A 50 8.39 -0.77 22.73
C TRP A 50 9.40 -1.43 23.65
N LYS A 51 9.38 -2.76 23.80
CA LYS A 51 10.41 -3.48 24.56
C LYS A 51 11.73 -3.52 23.80
N VAL A 52 11.70 -3.76 22.49
CA VAL A 52 12.89 -3.76 21.62
C VAL A 52 13.50 -2.36 21.58
N LEU A 53 12.67 -1.34 21.35
CA LEU A 53 13.09 0.05 21.26
C LEU A 53 13.54 0.59 22.63
N GLY A 54 12.80 0.33 23.71
CA GLY A 54 13.14 0.81 25.05
C GLY A 54 14.45 0.23 25.61
N LYS A 55 14.85 -0.98 25.20
CA LYS A 55 16.18 -1.54 25.50
C LYS A 55 17.32 -0.72 24.88
N ARG A 56 17.09 -0.10 23.73
CA ARG A 56 18.09 0.67 22.97
C ARG A 56 18.10 2.14 23.32
N PHE A 57 16.93 2.68 23.63
CA PHE A 57 16.65 4.11 23.65
C PHE A 57 16.27 4.64 25.04
N GLY A 58 16.25 3.76 26.05
CA GLY A 58 15.78 4.06 27.40
C GLY A 58 14.27 3.84 27.56
N ARG A 59 13.83 3.58 28.80
CA ARG A 59 12.41 3.50 29.15
C ARG A 59 11.88 4.90 29.46
N GLY A 60 10.99 5.43 28.63
CA GLY A 60 10.32 6.70 28.87
C GLY A 60 9.47 7.12 27.67
N GLU A 61 8.19 7.39 27.94
CA GLU A 61 7.11 7.88 27.05
C GLU A 61 6.96 7.21 25.68
N SER A 62 5.77 7.32 25.09
CA SER A 62 5.51 6.79 23.75
C SER A 62 6.31 7.58 22.72
N VAL A 63 7.51 7.11 22.39
CA VAL A 63 8.39 7.72 21.38
C VAL A 63 7.73 7.56 20.01
N SER A 64 7.32 8.65 19.36
CA SER A 64 6.69 8.59 18.03
C SER A 64 7.59 7.87 17.01
N MET A 65 7.00 7.34 15.94
CA MET A 65 7.77 6.70 14.86
C MET A 65 8.83 7.65 14.28
N ALA A 66 8.48 8.94 14.12
CA ALA A 66 9.41 9.98 13.72
C ALA A 66 10.59 10.12 14.70
N ALA A 67 10.32 10.11 16.01
CA ALA A 67 11.38 10.21 17.02
C ALA A 67 12.28 8.95 17.04
N VAL A 68 11.73 7.76 16.78
CA VAL A 68 12.53 6.54 16.58
C VAL A 68 13.40 6.68 15.33
N ALA A 69 12.82 7.13 14.20
CA ALA A 69 13.55 7.34 12.97
C ALA A 69 14.70 8.35 13.15
N ARG A 70 14.47 9.46 13.86
CA ARG A 70 15.53 10.45 14.19
C ARG A 70 16.69 9.85 14.97
N ARG A 71 16.42 8.90 15.88
CA ARG A 71 17.48 8.21 16.64
C ARG A 71 18.22 7.15 15.83
N LEU A 72 17.60 6.63 14.76
CA LEU A 72 18.20 5.66 13.84
C LEU A 72 18.86 6.32 12.63
N ALA A 73 18.60 7.61 12.41
CA ALA A 73 19.17 8.39 11.32
C ALA A 73 20.70 8.34 11.38
N PHE A 74 21.30 8.33 10.20
CA PHE A 74 22.74 8.20 10.02
C PHE A 74 23.18 9.21 8.97
N GLU A 75 24.47 9.54 8.97
CA GLU A 75 24.99 10.49 7.99
C GLU A 75 25.15 9.84 6.61
N PRO A 76 24.73 10.53 5.54
CA PRO A 76 24.96 10.12 4.16
C PRO A 76 26.43 10.05 3.70
N SER A 77 27.42 10.02 4.60
CA SER A 77 28.84 9.86 4.28
C SER A 77 29.31 8.41 4.43
N GLU A 78 28.54 7.58 5.15
CA GLU A 78 28.90 6.19 5.43
C GLU A 78 28.59 5.32 4.18
N GLY A 79 29.62 4.72 3.58
CA GLY A 79 29.52 3.82 2.43
C GLY A 79 28.88 2.46 2.79
N VAL A 80 27.64 2.46 3.30
CA VAL A 80 26.97 1.29 3.85
C VAL A 80 26.34 0.44 2.75
N VAL A 81 26.69 -0.85 2.72
CA VAL A 81 26.04 -1.83 1.86
C VAL A 81 25.03 -2.63 2.66
N ILE A 82 23.76 -2.54 2.28
CA ILE A 82 22.65 -3.24 2.92
C ILE A 82 22.38 -4.54 2.17
N ARG A 83 22.46 -5.67 2.88
CA ARG A 83 22.28 -7.03 2.37
C ARG A 83 21.20 -7.76 3.16
N SER A 84 20.78 -8.92 2.64
CA SER A 84 19.94 -9.86 3.38
C SER A 84 20.54 -11.27 3.39
N ARG A 85 20.31 -11.98 4.50
CA ARG A 85 20.62 -13.41 4.65
C ARG A 85 19.46 -14.09 5.34
N VAL A 86 19.13 -15.29 4.87
CA VAL A 86 18.25 -16.21 5.59
C VAL A 86 19.10 -17.26 6.30
N GLY A 87 18.75 -17.58 7.54
CA GLY A 87 19.45 -18.57 8.36
C GLY A 87 18.47 -19.47 9.10
N VAL A 88 19.01 -20.58 9.61
CA VAL A 88 18.28 -21.53 10.47
C VAL A 88 19.09 -21.70 11.75
N HIS A 89 18.42 -21.63 12.91
CA HIS A 89 19.01 -21.91 14.21
C HIS A 89 18.08 -22.83 15.00
N GLY A 90 18.51 -24.07 15.23
CA GLY A 90 17.63 -25.12 15.75
C GLY A 90 16.45 -25.37 14.80
N GLN A 91 15.23 -25.08 15.27
CA GLN A 91 14.00 -25.18 14.47
C GLN A 91 13.52 -23.84 13.91
N GLU A 92 14.16 -22.74 14.30
CA GLU A 92 13.75 -21.39 13.94
C GLU A 92 14.38 -20.96 12.62
N VAL A 93 13.57 -20.34 11.76
CA VAL A 93 14.01 -19.69 10.52
C VAL A 93 14.01 -18.19 10.77
N TYR A 94 15.10 -17.52 10.40
CA TYR A 94 15.23 -16.08 10.58
C TYR A 94 15.79 -15.41 9.33
N GLN A 95 15.37 -14.16 9.13
CA GLN A 95 15.89 -13.29 8.09
C GLN A 95 16.67 -12.15 8.76
N VAL A 96 17.87 -11.89 8.26
CA VAL A 96 18.73 -10.79 8.70
C VAL A 96 18.80 -9.79 7.56
N ILE A 97 18.60 -8.51 7.85
CA ILE A 97 18.64 -7.43 6.87
C ILE A 97 19.47 -6.27 7.44
N GLY A 98 20.52 -5.82 6.77
CA GLY A 98 21.35 -4.74 7.32
C GLY A 98 22.70 -4.64 6.66
N SER A 99 23.59 -3.89 7.29
CA SER A 99 25.00 -3.78 6.92
C SER A 99 25.67 -5.14 6.80
N GLU A 100 26.72 -5.20 5.97
CA GLU A 100 27.50 -6.42 5.75
C GLU A 100 28.04 -7.02 7.07
N GLU A 101 28.47 -6.18 8.01
CA GLU A 101 28.93 -6.60 9.34
C GLU A 101 27.81 -7.27 10.13
N PHE A 102 26.62 -6.65 10.17
CA PHE A 102 25.48 -7.19 10.89
C PHE A 102 24.99 -8.51 10.29
N VAL A 103 24.91 -8.61 8.97
CA VAL A 103 24.44 -9.80 8.26
C VAL A 103 25.33 -11.03 8.54
N ARG A 104 26.63 -10.80 8.80
CA ARG A 104 27.62 -11.83 9.13
C ARG A 104 27.59 -12.31 10.59
N LEU A 105 26.87 -11.63 11.48
CA LEU A 105 26.80 -12.04 12.88
C LEU A 105 26.15 -13.44 13.03
N PRO A 106 26.58 -14.23 14.03
CA PRO A 106 25.86 -15.43 14.43
C PRO A 106 24.47 -15.07 14.99
N TYR A 107 23.59 -16.06 15.10
CA TYR A 107 22.20 -15.85 15.50
C TYR A 107 22.07 -15.08 16.83
N GLU A 108 22.88 -15.41 17.82
CA GLU A 108 22.90 -14.77 19.14
C GLU A 108 23.32 -13.30 19.05
N GLY A 109 24.27 -12.98 18.15
CA GLY A 109 24.67 -11.62 17.85
C GLY A 109 23.55 -10.83 17.18
N VAL A 110 22.88 -11.42 16.19
CA VAL A 110 21.72 -10.81 15.51
C VAL A 110 20.59 -10.53 16.50
N MET A 111 20.27 -11.45 17.41
CA MET A 111 19.24 -11.23 18.44
C MET A 111 19.62 -10.12 19.41
N LYS A 112 20.90 -10.02 19.75
CA LYS A 112 21.42 -9.03 20.68
C LYS A 112 21.47 -7.64 20.06
N ASP A 113 21.84 -7.52 18.78
CA ASP A 113 22.15 -6.26 18.11
C ASP A 113 21.08 -5.79 17.10
N GLY A 114 20.17 -6.68 16.73
CA GLY A 114 19.08 -6.39 15.80
C GLY A 114 17.84 -5.76 16.45
N TYR A 115 17.03 -5.14 15.58
CA TYR A 115 15.66 -4.72 15.80
C TYR A 115 14.73 -5.75 15.15
N SER A 116 13.70 -6.19 15.88
CA SER A 116 12.72 -7.16 15.38
C SER A 116 11.30 -6.67 15.66
N LEU A 117 10.87 -5.70 14.86
CA LEU A 117 9.58 -5.03 15.01
C LEU A 117 8.42 -5.91 14.54
N GLN A 118 7.21 -5.68 15.06
CA GLN A 118 5.98 -6.39 14.66
C GLN A 118 5.66 -6.17 13.17
N LEU A 119 5.96 -5.00 12.63
CA LEU A 119 5.80 -4.70 11.19
C LEU A 119 6.62 -5.63 10.30
N MET A 120 7.80 -6.06 10.76
CA MET A 120 8.66 -7.01 10.04
C MET A 120 8.19 -8.46 10.18
N LYS A 121 7.15 -8.68 10.99
CA LYS A 121 6.55 -9.98 11.31
C LYS A 121 5.14 -10.11 10.73
N LEU A 122 4.70 -9.14 9.93
CA LEU A 122 3.37 -9.15 9.32
C LEU A 122 3.19 -10.31 8.34
N GLU A 123 4.28 -10.76 7.72
CA GLU A 123 4.29 -11.83 6.72
C GLU A 123 4.11 -13.24 7.29
N ARG A 124 4.05 -13.37 8.62
CA ARG A 124 3.80 -14.65 9.29
C ARG A 124 2.55 -15.38 8.79
N TYR A 125 1.64 -14.65 8.14
CA TYR A 125 0.38 -15.15 7.59
C TYR A 125 0.26 -15.05 6.06
N GLN A 126 1.24 -14.45 5.38
CA GLN A 126 1.27 -14.38 3.91
C GLN A 126 2.21 -15.47 3.41
N GLY A 127 1.64 -16.56 2.86
CA GLY A 127 2.37 -17.76 2.46
C GLY A 127 3.47 -17.58 1.39
N VAL A 128 3.74 -16.36 0.92
CA VAL A 128 4.73 -16.07 -0.11
C VAL A 128 6.15 -16.28 0.41
N THR A 129 6.51 -15.72 1.57
CA THR A 129 7.82 -15.95 2.21
C THR A 129 8.01 -17.42 2.58
N ALA A 130 6.92 -18.14 2.87
CA ALA A 130 6.94 -19.55 3.21
C ALA A 130 7.10 -20.46 1.98
N LEU A 131 6.62 -20.04 0.81
CA LEU A 131 6.78 -20.74 -0.47
C LEU A 131 8.17 -20.49 -1.08
N GLU A 132 8.64 -19.24 -1.08
CA GLU A 132 9.98 -18.86 -1.58
C GLU A 132 11.11 -19.53 -0.80
N LEU A 133 10.89 -19.81 0.49
CA LEU A 133 11.89 -20.42 1.39
C LEU A 133 11.68 -21.92 1.61
N GLY A 134 10.63 -22.53 1.05
CA GLY A 134 10.28 -23.93 1.33
C GLY A 134 9.90 -24.19 2.79
N THR A 135 9.52 -23.15 3.54
CA THR A 135 9.23 -23.16 4.97
C THR A 135 7.74 -23.02 5.25
N ILE A 136 6.90 -23.71 4.46
CA ILE A 136 5.44 -23.74 4.66
C ILE A 136 5.14 -24.09 6.12
N GLY A 137 4.50 -23.16 6.84
CA GLY A 137 4.09 -23.34 8.24
C GLY A 137 5.11 -22.94 9.31
N LYS A 138 6.30 -22.44 8.98
CA LYS A 138 7.26 -21.93 9.98
C LYS A 138 7.28 -20.40 10.03
N GLN A 139 7.31 -19.87 11.25
CA GLN A 139 7.41 -18.44 11.50
C GLN A 139 8.82 -17.94 11.16
N VAL A 140 8.95 -17.08 10.14
CA VAL A 140 10.20 -16.37 9.87
C VAL A 140 10.27 -15.13 10.76
N THR A 141 11.33 -15.02 11.58
CA THR A 141 11.59 -13.80 12.36
C THR A 141 12.61 -12.95 11.65
N ALA A 142 12.21 -11.75 11.23
CA ALA A 142 13.12 -10.79 10.63
C ALA A 142 13.81 -9.92 11.69
N TYR A 143 15.10 -9.66 11.48
CA TYR A 143 15.96 -8.79 12.26
C TYR A 143 16.64 -7.78 11.34
N ALA A 144 16.66 -6.53 11.77
CA ALA A 144 17.31 -5.44 11.05
C ALA A 144 18.32 -4.73 11.93
N ASP A 145 19.42 -4.21 11.36
CA ASP A 145 20.28 -3.27 12.08
C ASP A 145 19.73 -1.84 12.02
N ARG A 146 20.49 -0.86 12.52
CA ARG A 146 20.05 0.54 12.55
C ARG A 146 19.68 1.07 11.16
N TYR A 147 20.46 0.73 10.14
CA TYR A 147 20.32 1.27 8.79
C TYR A 147 19.09 0.68 8.10
N ALA A 148 18.96 -0.65 8.12
CA ALA A 148 17.80 -1.31 7.56
C ALA A 148 16.51 -0.93 8.31
N THR A 149 16.58 -0.74 9.63
CA THR A 149 15.43 -0.28 10.42
C THR A 149 15.04 1.16 10.05
N PHE A 150 16.01 2.06 9.85
CA PHE A 150 15.71 3.42 9.36
C PHE A 150 15.04 3.39 7.98
N LEU A 151 15.58 2.62 7.03
CA LEU A 151 14.98 2.47 5.69
C LEU A 151 13.57 1.88 5.76
N LEU A 152 13.33 0.90 6.63
CA LEU A 152 12.00 0.34 6.86
C LEU A 152 11.01 1.42 7.32
N LEU A 153 11.39 2.25 8.30
CA LEU A 153 10.54 3.34 8.80
C LEU A 153 10.30 4.41 7.74
N ALA A 154 11.34 4.78 6.98
CA ALA A 154 11.22 5.71 5.86
C ALA A 154 10.25 5.17 4.78
N GLY A 155 10.32 3.88 4.48
CA GLY A 155 9.41 3.22 3.53
C GLY A 155 7.96 3.20 4.01
N LEU A 156 7.74 2.94 5.30
CA LEU A 156 6.40 3.03 5.90
C LEU A 156 5.82 4.45 5.77
N ALA A 157 6.62 5.48 6.05
CA ALA A 157 6.21 6.87 5.86
C ALA A 157 5.93 7.17 4.37
N ALA A 158 6.80 6.74 3.47
CA ALA A 158 6.67 6.97 2.03
C ALA A 158 5.40 6.36 1.44
N THR A 159 5.02 5.17 1.92
CA THR A 159 3.95 4.34 1.37
C THR A 159 2.62 4.53 2.10
N TYR A 160 2.59 5.18 3.27
CA TYR A 160 1.36 5.46 3.99
C TYR A 160 0.42 6.34 3.16
N ALA A 161 -0.75 5.81 2.83
CA ALA A 161 -1.74 6.50 1.99
C ALA A 161 -2.85 7.13 2.84
N ALA A 162 -3.40 6.38 3.79
CA ALA A 162 -4.54 6.82 4.58
C ALA A 162 -4.74 5.98 5.85
N ARG A 163 -5.57 6.50 6.75
CA ARG A 163 -6.08 5.79 7.92
C ARG A 163 -7.60 5.76 7.89
N THR A 164 -8.17 4.57 7.98
CA THR A 164 -9.60 4.37 8.26
C THR A 164 -9.79 4.22 9.78
N PRO A 165 -11.01 4.17 10.31
CA PRO A 165 -11.23 3.99 11.75
C PRO A 165 -10.54 2.75 12.36
N ARG A 166 -10.26 1.72 11.54
CA ARG A 166 -9.68 0.44 12.00
C ARG A 166 -8.33 0.12 11.38
N ASP A 167 -8.04 0.63 10.19
CA ASP A 167 -6.93 0.16 9.38
C ASP A 167 -5.99 1.30 8.99
N TYR A 168 -4.69 1.00 8.96
CA TYR A 168 -3.70 1.76 8.23
C TYR A 168 -3.62 1.19 6.81
N VAL A 169 -3.61 2.07 5.82
CA VAL A 169 -3.54 1.70 4.41
C VAL A 169 -2.23 2.19 3.83
N PHE A 170 -1.47 1.27 3.25
CA PHE A 170 -0.21 1.54 2.56
C PHE A 170 -0.35 1.22 1.09
N LEU A 171 0.32 1.99 0.24
CA LEU A 171 0.45 1.73 -1.18
C LEU A 171 1.91 1.50 -1.51
N LEU A 172 2.24 0.25 -1.82
CA LEU A 172 3.56 -0.18 -2.25
C LEU A 172 3.55 -0.31 -3.77
N TYR A 173 4.68 -0.11 -4.43
CA TYR A 173 4.87 -0.67 -5.76
C TYR A 173 4.96 -2.20 -5.70
N ASP A 174 4.51 -2.87 -6.75
CA ASP A 174 4.90 -4.27 -6.91
C ASP A 174 6.41 -4.37 -7.21
N PRO A 175 7.07 -5.49 -6.89
CA PRO A 175 8.52 -5.62 -7.04
C PRO A 175 9.03 -5.42 -8.47
N VAL A 176 8.24 -5.79 -9.48
CA VAL A 176 8.61 -5.66 -10.90
C VAL A 176 8.57 -4.19 -11.31
N THR A 177 7.47 -3.49 -10.99
CA THR A 177 7.33 -2.06 -11.30
C THR A 177 8.41 -1.24 -10.61
N LEU A 178 8.62 -1.45 -9.30
CA LEU A 178 9.63 -0.69 -8.56
C LEU A 178 11.03 -0.87 -9.16
N SER A 179 11.42 -2.11 -9.44
CA SER A 179 12.73 -2.42 -10.01
C SER A 179 12.95 -1.76 -11.36
N SER A 180 11.91 -1.67 -12.19
CA SER A 180 11.99 -1.00 -13.49
C SER A 180 12.16 0.52 -13.38
N MET A 181 11.73 1.12 -12.27
CA MET A 181 11.72 2.57 -12.07
C MET A 181 12.79 3.07 -11.09
N GLU A 182 13.48 2.20 -10.37
CA GLU A 182 14.50 2.56 -9.37
C GLU A 182 15.68 3.40 -9.91
N GLY A 183 15.87 3.42 -11.22
CA GLY A 183 16.80 4.32 -11.90
C GLY A 183 16.38 5.80 -11.85
N SER A 184 15.10 6.09 -11.62
CA SER A 184 14.51 7.43 -11.57
C SER A 184 13.68 7.61 -10.28
N ALA A 185 14.34 7.99 -9.19
CA ALA A 185 13.71 8.10 -7.88
C ALA A 185 12.59 9.16 -7.85
N GLU A 186 12.80 10.32 -8.47
CA GLU A 186 11.77 11.35 -8.69
C GLU A 186 10.50 10.77 -9.31
N LEU A 187 10.62 10.03 -10.43
CA LEU A 187 9.48 9.43 -11.11
C LEU A 187 8.70 8.47 -10.21
N VAL A 188 9.43 7.63 -9.46
CA VAL A 188 8.83 6.70 -8.49
C VAL A 188 7.99 7.46 -7.47
N LEU A 189 8.51 8.57 -6.91
CA LEU A 189 7.78 9.37 -5.93
C LEU A 189 6.57 10.07 -6.54
N VAL A 190 6.73 10.71 -7.71
CA VAL A 190 5.68 11.47 -8.41
C VAL A 190 4.48 10.58 -8.76
N ILE A 191 4.72 9.38 -9.25
CA ILE A 191 3.64 8.42 -9.58
C ILE A 191 3.01 7.87 -8.30
N ARG A 192 3.81 7.58 -7.27
CA ARG A 192 3.29 7.05 -5.99
C ARG A 192 2.35 8.03 -5.31
N GLU A 193 2.71 9.31 -5.27
CA GLU A 193 1.85 10.33 -4.64
C GLU A 193 0.52 10.49 -5.37
N ALA A 194 0.49 10.43 -6.70
CA ALA A 194 -0.76 10.45 -7.47
C ALA A 194 -1.64 9.22 -7.16
N ALA A 195 -1.03 8.03 -7.04
CA ALA A 195 -1.76 6.81 -6.71
C ALA A 195 -2.24 6.79 -5.25
N LYS A 196 -1.44 7.29 -4.31
CA LYS A 196 -1.82 7.47 -2.89
C LYS A 196 -2.99 8.43 -2.76
N GLU A 197 -2.97 9.53 -3.51
CA GLU A 197 -4.07 10.50 -3.56
C GLU A 197 -5.37 9.84 -4.04
N ALA A 198 -5.30 9.07 -5.13
CA ALA A 198 -6.45 8.34 -5.66
C ALA A 198 -7.03 7.36 -4.63
N LEU A 199 -6.15 6.61 -3.96
CA LEU A 199 -6.53 5.66 -2.91
C LEU A 199 -7.16 6.38 -1.70
N ARG A 200 -6.54 7.47 -1.23
CA ARG A 200 -7.06 8.26 -0.10
C ARG A 200 -8.45 8.81 -0.42
N LYS A 201 -8.63 9.41 -1.59
CA LYS A 201 -9.93 9.92 -2.06
C LYS A 201 -10.99 8.81 -2.10
N ALA A 202 -10.64 7.62 -2.59
CA ALA A 202 -11.55 6.48 -2.63
C ALA A 202 -12.06 6.10 -1.22
N LEU A 203 -11.16 6.09 -0.24
CA LEU A 203 -11.48 5.74 1.14
C LEU A 203 -12.31 6.83 1.83
N GLU A 204 -12.02 8.11 1.55
CA GLU A 204 -12.79 9.24 2.07
C GLU A 204 -14.23 9.24 1.56
N GLU A 205 -14.42 9.01 0.26
CA GLU A 205 -15.73 9.01 -0.38
C GLU A 205 -16.63 7.87 0.10
N LEU A 206 -16.06 6.69 0.28
CA LEU A 206 -16.80 5.53 0.73
C LEU A 206 -16.96 5.50 2.26
N GLY A 207 -15.97 6.03 2.98
CA GLY A 207 -15.85 5.94 4.44
C GLY A 207 -15.67 4.53 4.98
N GLU A 208 -15.47 3.54 4.11
CA GLU A 208 -15.27 2.12 4.39
C GLU A 208 -14.31 1.56 3.33
N TRP A 209 -13.84 0.32 3.51
CA TRP A 209 -13.05 -0.38 2.51
C TRP A 209 -13.94 -1.24 1.60
N ASP A 210 -13.82 -1.05 0.29
CA ASP A 210 -14.39 -1.92 -0.74
C ASP A 210 -13.33 -2.12 -1.82
N GLU A 211 -13.02 -3.39 -2.11
CA GLU A 211 -11.88 -3.77 -2.96
C GLU A 211 -12.10 -3.32 -4.41
N GLU A 212 -13.29 -3.58 -4.96
CA GLU A 212 -13.63 -3.19 -6.32
C GLU A 212 -13.63 -1.66 -6.48
N TYR A 213 -14.19 -0.90 -5.52
CA TYR A 213 -14.23 0.56 -5.59
C TYR A 213 -12.82 1.16 -5.53
N VAL A 214 -12.03 0.73 -4.56
CA VAL A 214 -10.63 1.18 -4.41
C VAL A 214 -9.85 0.88 -5.69
N THR A 215 -10.00 -0.33 -6.24
CA THR A 215 -9.30 -0.71 -7.46
C THR A 215 -9.66 0.20 -8.61
N LEU A 216 -10.95 0.39 -8.87
CA LEU A 216 -11.40 1.23 -10.00
C LEU A 216 -11.00 2.70 -9.83
N ARG A 217 -11.02 3.25 -8.61
CA ARG A 217 -10.60 4.63 -8.36
C ARG A 217 -9.10 4.85 -8.62
N VAL A 218 -8.26 3.88 -8.26
CA VAL A 218 -6.82 3.97 -8.53
C VAL A 218 -6.54 3.72 -10.00
N VAL A 219 -7.06 2.63 -10.59
CA VAL A 219 -6.72 2.25 -11.97
C VAL A 219 -7.26 3.20 -13.03
N PHE A 220 -8.34 3.92 -12.74
CA PHE A 220 -8.90 4.95 -13.61
C PHE A 220 -8.54 6.38 -13.20
N ASN A 221 -7.60 6.57 -12.29
CA ASN A 221 -7.18 7.91 -11.91
C ASN A 221 -6.50 8.62 -13.10
N GLU A 222 -7.11 9.72 -13.56
CA GLU A 222 -6.64 10.46 -14.75
C GLU A 222 -5.22 11.00 -14.58
N GLU A 223 -4.90 11.56 -13.41
CA GLU A 223 -3.58 12.13 -13.14
C GLU A 223 -2.49 11.05 -13.13
N LEU A 224 -2.80 9.89 -12.55
CA LEU A 224 -1.92 8.72 -12.55
C LEU A 224 -1.66 8.21 -13.97
N VAL A 225 -2.73 8.04 -14.77
CA VAL A 225 -2.62 7.61 -16.18
C VAL A 225 -1.77 8.60 -16.97
N LYS A 226 -2.07 9.90 -16.84
CA LYS A 226 -1.33 10.97 -17.54
C LYS A 226 0.15 10.99 -17.18
N ARG A 227 0.50 10.85 -15.89
CA ARG A 227 1.90 10.79 -15.43
C ARG A 227 2.61 9.55 -15.93
N ALA A 228 1.92 8.42 -16.02
CA ALA A 228 2.49 7.19 -16.52
C ALA A 228 2.75 7.25 -18.03
N GLU A 229 1.78 7.77 -18.80
CA GLU A 229 1.92 7.99 -20.24
C GLU A 229 3.03 8.98 -20.57
N SER A 230 3.17 10.08 -19.80
CA SER A 230 4.22 11.08 -20.05
C SER A 230 5.65 10.55 -19.85
N HIS A 231 5.79 9.40 -19.19
CA HIS A 231 7.06 8.70 -18.98
C HIS A 231 7.12 7.37 -19.75
N GLU A 232 6.26 7.20 -20.75
CA GLU A 232 6.25 6.05 -21.67
C GLU A 232 6.13 4.69 -20.96
N LEU A 233 5.50 4.66 -19.78
CA LEU A 233 5.26 3.43 -19.06
C LEU A 233 4.17 2.63 -19.76
N ARG A 234 4.38 1.32 -19.91
CA ARG A 234 3.37 0.40 -20.49
C ARG A 234 2.44 -0.18 -19.43
N SER A 235 2.96 -0.34 -18.22
CA SER A 235 2.21 -0.84 -17.08
C SER A 235 2.73 -0.25 -15.78
N LEU A 236 1.85 -0.13 -14.80
CA LEU A 236 2.18 0.22 -13.43
C LEU A 236 1.49 -0.78 -12.51
N GLY A 237 2.21 -1.37 -11.58
CA GLY A 237 1.61 -2.19 -10.55
C GLY A 237 1.94 -1.70 -9.14
N PHE A 238 0.92 -1.78 -8.31
CA PHE A 238 0.96 -1.45 -6.90
C PHE A 238 0.34 -2.59 -6.08
N ARG A 239 0.55 -2.53 -4.78
CA ARG A 239 -0.10 -3.35 -3.76
C ARG A 239 -0.67 -2.43 -2.70
N ALA A 240 -1.99 -2.44 -2.54
CA ALA A 240 -2.65 -1.75 -1.45
C ALA A 240 -2.75 -2.68 -0.24
N ILE A 241 -2.01 -2.37 0.82
CA ILE A 241 -1.91 -3.19 2.03
C ILE A 241 -2.75 -2.57 3.14
N ARG A 242 -3.61 -3.39 3.75
CA ARG A 242 -4.35 -3.03 4.97
C ARG A 242 -3.71 -3.65 6.18
N VAL A 243 -3.23 -2.82 7.08
CA VAL A 243 -2.69 -3.23 8.37
C VAL A 243 -3.63 -2.77 9.47
N ARG A 244 -4.12 -3.69 10.28
CA ARG A 244 -4.92 -3.39 11.48
C ARG A 244 -4.11 -3.68 12.72
N ARG A 245 -4.28 -2.83 13.71
CA ARG A 245 -3.80 -3.07 15.06
C ARG A 245 -4.78 -3.91 15.85
N GLU A 246 -4.31 -5.02 16.39
CA GLU A 246 -5.05 -5.87 17.33
C GLU A 246 -4.28 -5.97 18.65
N ALA A 247 -4.72 -5.19 19.64
CA ALA A 247 -4.08 -5.06 20.95
C ALA A 247 -2.57 -4.75 20.86
N GLN A 248 -1.73 -5.78 21.01
CA GLN A 248 -0.27 -5.73 20.99
C GLN A 248 0.36 -6.29 19.71
N SER A 249 -0.45 -6.57 18.70
CA SER A 249 -0.03 -7.13 17.42
C SER A 249 -0.56 -6.31 16.25
N LEU A 250 0.06 -6.49 15.09
CA LEU A 250 -0.41 -5.98 13.82
C LEU A 250 -0.73 -7.16 12.91
N LYS A 251 -1.77 -7.03 12.09
CA LYS A 251 -2.18 -8.06 11.14
C LYS A 251 -2.52 -7.43 9.80
N ILE A 252 -2.24 -8.17 8.74
CA ILE A 252 -2.65 -7.83 7.38
C ILE A 252 -4.07 -8.35 7.16
N TYR A 253 -4.96 -7.47 6.73
CA TYR A 253 -6.35 -7.81 6.37
C TYR A 253 -6.60 -7.76 4.87
N GLY A 254 -5.67 -7.22 4.09
CA GLY A 254 -5.77 -7.13 2.64
C GLY A 254 -4.42 -6.80 2.03
N ASP A 255 -4.19 -7.38 0.86
CA ASP A 255 -3.03 -7.16 -0.02
C ASP A 255 -3.56 -7.21 -1.44
N ILE A 256 -4.03 -6.06 -1.90
CA ILE A 256 -4.77 -5.97 -3.16
C ILE A 256 -3.81 -5.54 -4.26
N PRO A 257 -3.59 -6.38 -5.28
CA PRO A 257 -2.83 -5.98 -6.44
C PRO A 257 -3.62 -4.95 -7.25
N LEU A 258 -2.98 -3.83 -7.56
CA LEU A 258 -3.54 -2.76 -8.37
C LEU A 258 -2.64 -2.59 -9.60
N THR A 259 -3.00 -3.21 -10.71
CA THR A 259 -2.19 -3.15 -11.94
C THR A 259 -2.92 -2.37 -13.00
N LEU A 260 -2.30 -1.32 -13.52
CA LEU A 260 -2.72 -0.53 -14.66
C LEU A 260 -1.97 -1.03 -15.89
N PHE A 261 -2.70 -1.44 -16.92
CA PHE A 261 -2.16 -1.80 -18.22
C PHE A 261 -2.50 -0.70 -19.22
N LEU A 262 -1.58 0.24 -19.42
CA LEU A 262 -1.82 1.49 -20.15
C LEU A 262 -2.10 1.26 -21.65
N GLU A 263 -1.71 0.10 -22.17
CA GLU A 263 -2.00 -0.29 -23.56
C GLU A 263 -3.48 -0.65 -23.80
N ARG A 264 -4.29 -0.86 -22.74
CA ARG A 264 -5.72 -1.22 -22.84
C ARG A 264 -6.53 -0.10 -23.49
N GLU A 265 -7.56 -0.49 -24.24
CA GLU A 265 -8.40 0.44 -25.00
C GLU A 265 -9.09 1.50 -24.12
N VAL A 266 -9.40 1.16 -22.87
CA VAL A 266 -10.03 2.05 -21.89
C VAL A 266 -9.22 3.34 -21.65
N TYR A 267 -7.90 3.28 -21.76
CA TYR A 267 -7.02 4.44 -21.56
C TYR A 267 -6.83 5.28 -22.83
N ARG A 268 -7.04 4.67 -24.01
CA ARG A 268 -6.90 5.37 -25.31
C ARG A 268 -8.00 6.40 -25.55
N ARG A 269 -9.15 6.27 -24.88
CA ARG A 269 -10.32 7.15 -25.03
C ARG A 269 -10.47 8.02 -23.77
N LYS A 270 -9.83 9.20 -23.76
CA LYS A 270 -9.82 10.09 -22.58
C LYS A 270 -11.21 10.49 -22.10
N GLU A 271 -12.14 10.68 -23.02
CA GLU A 271 -13.54 10.98 -22.70
C GLU A 271 -14.19 9.84 -21.90
N PHE A 272 -13.85 8.59 -22.23
CA PHE A 272 -14.37 7.42 -21.54
C PHE A 272 -13.82 7.32 -20.12
N LEU A 273 -12.52 7.60 -19.93
CA LEU A 273 -11.90 7.70 -18.61
C LEU A 273 -12.56 8.77 -17.73
N TYR A 274 -12.81 9.96 -18.28
CA TYR A 274 -13.53 11.03 -17.58
C TYR A 274 -14.95 10.61 -17.18
N ARG A 275 -15.68 9.95 -18.09
CA ARG A 275 -17.02 9.44 -17.82
C ARG A 275 -17.00 8.39 -16.71
N ILE A 276 -16.05 7.45 -16.71
CA ILE A 276 -15.90 6.45 -15.63
C ILE A 276 -15.67 7.14 -14.28
N ASN A 277 -14.74 8.10 -14.20
CA ASN A 277 -14.47 8.81 -12.95
C ASN A 277 -15.73 9.52 -12.42
N GLY A 278 -16.42 10.23 -13.30
CA GLY A 278 -17.67 10.89 -12.95
C GLY A 278 -18.76 9.88 -12.54
N ALA A 279 -18.78 8.70 -13.13
CA ALA A 279 -19.73 7.65 -12.78
C ALA A 279 -19.42 7.08 -11.38
N LEU A 280 -18.14 6.81 -11.06
CA LEU A 280 -17.70 6.40 -9.73
C LEU A 280 -18.07 7.43 -8.65
N ASP A 281 -17.87 8.73 -8.91
CA ASP A 281 -18.26 9.81 -7.99
C ASP A 281 -19.78 9.77 -7.66
N ARG A 282 -20.60 9.39 -8.64
CA ARG A 282 -22.06 9.30 -8.49
C ARG A 282 -22.49 8.03 -7.75
N LEU A 283 -21.75 6.94 -7.91
CA LEU A 283 -22.01 5.67 -7.23
C LEU A 283 -21.52 5.64 -5.79
N ALA A 284 -20.51 6.45 -5.43
CA ALA A 284 -19.85 6.40 -4.12
C ALA A 284 -20.83 6.48 -2.92
N LYS A 285 -21.73 7.47 -2.92
CA LYS A 285 -22.68 7.69 -1.82
C LYS A 285 -23.72 6.55 -1.67
N PRO A 286 -24.49 6.17 -2.70
CA PRO A 286 -25.43 5.05 -2.59
C PRO A 286 -24.72 3.74 -2.25
N LEU A 287 -23.53 3.49 -2.82
CA LEU A 287 -22.70 2.35 -2.47
C LEU A 287 -22.32 2.35 -0.98
N SER A 288 -21.80 3.47 -0.46
CA SER A 288 -21.46 3.64 0.95
C SER A 288 -22.65 3.34 1.87
N ASN A 289 -23.84 3.81 1.50
CA ASN A 289 -25.07 3.53 2.23
C ASN A 289 -25.38 2.03 2.27
N TYR A 290 -25.27 1.32 1.14
CA TYR A 290 -25.47 -0.13 1.08
C TYR A 290 -24.48 -0.90 1.95
N LEU A 291 -23.18 -0.59 1.85
CA LEU A 291 -22.14 -1.25 2.65
C LEU A 291 -22.33 -1.05 4.16
N LYS A 292 -22.92 0.07 4.57
CA LYS A 292 -23.26 0.38 5.97
C LYS A 292 -24.61 -0.19 6.41
N GLY A 293 -25.31 -0.93 5.55
CA GLY A 293 -26.65 -1.46 5.82
C GLY A 293 -27.74 -0.38 5.88
N ARG A 294 -27.54 0.77 5.23
CA ARG A 294 -28.43 1.95 5.23
C ARG A 294 -29.04 2.21 3.86
N ASP A 295 -29.59 1.19 3.21
CA ASP A 295 -30.14 1.28 1.86
C ASP A 295 -31.62 0.89 1.81
N PRO A 296 -32.53 1.75 2.33
CA PRO A 296 -33.95 1.43 2.42
C PRO A 296 -34.67 1.42 1.06
N LEU A 297 -34.10 2.09 0.05
CA LEU A 297 -34.70 2.21 -1.28
C LEU A 297 -34.11 1.20 -2.27
N GLY A 298 -33.01 0.55 -1.93
CA GLY A 298 -32.33 -0.41 -2.82
C GLY A 298 -31.43 0.24 -3.88
N ASP A 299 -31.29 1.58 -3.90
CA ASP A 299 -30.43 2.26 -4.87
C ASP A 299 -28.95 1.97 -4.61
N GLY A 300 -28.57 1.70 -3.36
CA GLY A 300 -27.22 1.27 -3.00
C GLY A 300 -26.87 -0.15 -3.45
N TYR A 301 -27.81 -1.09 -3.38
CA TYR A 301 -27.62 -2.45 -3.89
C TYR A 301 -27.33 -2.44 -5.40
N HIS A 302 -28.11 -1.69 -6.16
CA HIS A 302 -27.87 -1.55 -7.59
C HIS A 302 -26.56 -0.78 -7.89
N ALA A 303 -26.16 0.19 -7.06
CA ALA A 303 -24.84 0.82 -7.18
C ALA A 303 -23.69 -0.17 -6.99
N PHE A 304 -23.80 -1.09 -6.02
CA PHE A 304 -22.85 -2.17 -5.80
C PHE A 304 -22.79 -3.13 -7.00
N ARG A 305 -23.93 -3.52 -7.55
CA ARG A 305 -24.00 -4.39 -8.74
C ARG A 305 -23.41 -3.71 -9.98
N ALA A 306 -23.67 -2.42 -10.16
CA ALA A 306 -23.07 -1.62 -11.20
C ALA A 306 -21.54 -1.61 -11.04
N LEU A 307 -21.02 -1.24 -9.86
CA LEU A 307 -19.59 -1.22 -9.58
C LEU A 307 -18.89 -2.55 -9.92
N ARG A 308 -19.46 -3.68 -9.47
CA ARG A 308 -18.90 -5.00 -9.78
C ARG A 308 -18.89 -5.29 -11.27
N SER A 309 -19.91 -4.87 -12.00
CA SER A 309 -19.95 -5.00 -13.46
C SER A 309 -18.86 -4.13 -14.12
N LEU A 310 -18.63 -2.92 -13.64
CA LEU A 310 -17.54 -2.06 -14.13
C LEU A 310 -16.16 -2.66 -13.82
N TYR A 311 -15.99 -3.27 -12.64
CA TYR A 311 -14.78 -4.01 -12.28
C TYR A 311 -14.55 -5.20 -13.21
N MET A 312 -15.59 -6.00 -13.47
CA MET A 312 -15.50 -7.13 -14.40
C MET A 312 -15.21 -6.67 -15.85
N TYR A 313 -15.75 -5.53 -16.27
CA TYR A 313 -15.38 -4.92 -17.55
C TYR A 313 -13.88 -4.54 -17.57
N TYR A 314 -13.38 -3.94 -16.49
CA TYR A 314 -11.96 -3.61 -16.39
C TYR A 314 -11.07 -4.86 -16.50
N GLU A 315 -11.39 -5.93 -15.77
CA GLU A 315 -10.60 -7.16 -15.75
C GLU A 315 -10.65 -7.93 -17.09
N THR A 316 -11.82 -7.99 -17.73
CA THR A 316 -12.04 -8.87 -18.89
C THR A 316 -12.07 -8.17 -20.24
N GLY A 317 -12.28 -6.85 -20.26
CA GLY A 317 -12.55 -6.08 -21.48
C GLY A 317 -13.89 -6.38 -22.15
N SER A 318 -14.77 -7.20 -21.55
CA SER A 318 -16.01 -7.65 -22.19
C SER A 318 -17.11 -6.58 -22.18
N PRO A 319 -17.61 -6.12 -23.34
CA PRO A 319 -18.67 -5.11 -23.43
C PRO A 319 -19.99 -5.53 -22.75
N ALA A 320 -20.22 -6.84 -22.56
CA ALA A 320 -21.40 -7.34 -21.88
C ALA A 320 -21.51 -6.83 -20.43
N PHE A 321 -20.36 -6.68 -19.75
CA PHE A 321 -20.32 -6.13 -18.39
C PHE A 321 -20.57 -4.62 -18.36
N LEU A 322 -20.18 -3.88 -19.41
CA LEU A 322 -20.54 -2.46 -19.54
C LEU A 322 -22.06 -2.29 -19.79
N ALA A 323 -22.67 -3.18 -20.58
CA ALA A 323 -24.12 -3.21 -20.74
C ALA A 323 -24.84 -3.60 -19.43
N GLN A 324 -24.25 -4.49 -18.64
CA GLN A 324 -24.78 -4.82 -17.31
C GLN A 324 -24.64 -3.64 -16.34
N TYR A 325 -23.49 -2.95 -16.34
CA TYR A 325 -23.29 -1.73 -15.59
C TYR A 325 -24.40 -0.71 -15.86
N ASN A 326 -24.65 -0.40 -17.13
CA ASN A 326 -25.69 0.56 -17.52
C ASN A 326 -27.09 0.12 -17.10
N ARG A 327 -27.40 -1.18 -17.19
CA ARG A 327 -28.68 -1.73 -16.70
C ARG A 327 -28.87 -1.53 -15.20
N GLU A 328 -27.84 -1.78 -14.40
CA GLU A 328 -27.90 -1.57 -12.95
C GLU A 328 -28.03 -0.08 -12.61
N VAL A 329 -27.35 0.82 -13.33
CA VAL A 329 -27.55 2.28 -13.17
C VAL A 329 -28.99 2.70 -13.49
N HIS A 330 -29.62 2.12 -14.51
CA HIS A 330 -31.04 2.36 -14.77
C HIS A 330 -31.95 1.80 -13.67
N ALA A 331 -31.65 0.59 -13.15
CA ALA A 331 -32.38 0.02 -12.03
C ALA A 331 -32.28 0.89 -10.76
N MET A 332 -31.12 1.49 -10.48
CA MET A 332 -30.97 2.49 -9.41
C MET A 332 -31.94 3.66 -9.55
N VAL A 333 -32.21 4.10 -10.78
CA VAL A 333 -33.14 5.20 -11.06
C VAL A 333 -34.58 4.73 -10.87
N GLU A 334 -34.90 3.51 -11.30
CA GLU A 334 -36.26 2.94 -11.24
C GLU A 334 -36.77 2.73 -9.82
N VAL A 335 -35.90 2.34 -8.88
CA VAL A 335 -36.27 2.14 -7.48
C VAL A 335 -36.54 3.44 -6.71
N LEU A 336 -36.13 4.60 -7.26
CA LEU A 336 -36.37 5.90 -6.65
C LEU A 336 -37.75 6.49 -7.03
N PRO A 337 -38.43 7.21 -6.11
CA PRO A 337 -39.64 7.97 -6.44
C PRO A 337 -39.41 8.94 -7.60
N ARG A 338 -40.42 9.16 -8.46
CA ARG A 338 -40.28 9.95 -9.70
C ARG A 338 -39.80 11.39 -9.45
N GLU A 339 -40.17 11.96 -8.31
CA GLU A 339 -39.83 13.32 -7.91
C GLU A 339 -38.43 13.44 -7.27
N ASP A 340 -37.74 12.32 -7.05
CA ASP A 340 -36.42 12.31 -6.41
C ASP A 340 -35.35 12.91 -7.34
N LYS A 341 -34.75 14.02 -6.91
CA LYS A 341 -33.70 14.74 -7.64
C LYS A 341 -32.46 13.88 -7.94
N ARG A 342 -32.23 12.80 -7.19
CA ARG A 342 -31.13 11.86 -7.43
C ARG A 342 -31.25 11.12 -8.76
N ARG A 343 -32.47 10.95 -9.29
CA ARG A 343 -32.70 10.25 -10.57
C ARG A 343 -31.88 10.86 -11.71
N GLN A 344 -31.93 12.19 -11.86
CA GLN A 344 -31.16 12.89 -12.89
C GLN A 344 -29.65 12.76 -12.66
N LYS A 345 -29.21 12.79 -11.39
CA LYS A 345 -27.80 12.61 -11.04
C LYS A 345 -27.30 11.23 -11.46
N TYR A 346 -28.07 10.17 -11.21
CA TYR A 346 -27.69 8.79 -11.53
C TYR A 346 -27.73 8.50 -13.03
N LEU A 347 -28.66 9.10 -13.79
CA LEU A 347 -28.66 8.98 -15.26
C LEU A 347 -27.38 9.52 -15.90
N CYS A 348 -26.73 10.51 -15.29
CA CYS A 348 -25.42 10.99 -15.74
C CYS A 348 -24.25 10.02 -15.42
N ALA A 349 -24.50 8.88 -14.78
CA ALA A 349 -23.50 7.83 -14.54
C ALA A 349 -23.49 6.76 -15.65
N VAL A 350 -24.42 6.80 -16.61
CA VAL A 350 -24.45 5.85 -17.75
C VAL A 350 -23.21 6.05 -18.65
N LEU A 351 -22.55 4.96 -19.03
CA LEU A 351 -21.28 4.90 -19.78
C LEU A 351 -21.45 4.51 -21.24
#